data_AF-A0AAN5R3S7-F1
#
_entry.id   AF-A0AAN5R3S7-F1
#
_cell.length_a   1.000
_cell.length_b   1.000
_cell.length_c   1.000
_cell.angle_alpha   90.00
_cell.angle_beta   90.00
_cell.angle_gamma   90.00
#
_symmetry.space_group_name_H-M   'P 1'
#
loop_
_entity.id
_entity.type
_entity.pdbx_description
1 polymer ?
#
loop_
_entity_poly.entity_id
_entity_poly.type
_entity_poly.pdbx_seq_one_letter_code
_entity_poly.pdbx_strand_id
1 'polypeptide(L)'
;MWYDTLLEYLGERICSSNKEKARLFISQLFKLLKENTDFGENFEPEFIFGVMVALYDYSTNHGNQNVSLDEFGKYCIGLIMVFSKISEELSVYCSDFIYILSDKTIVQELKIKEELANIRKDYLEKKRINPDVTPFIDQKDVENPFEIYKQIGELAKIDLLKQFESHTLACLNFSVKIQTEKIVSMLNDLLNHMKNQKVIVSELYQYLLPYKGKDDLFDALILSLKRELKKLTKTQLPSTSKINLVLIPVLKLDHLARYNPEIVNICEKLENYVFKGSNKKGSFFSAKNYCNHTKEVNEIVQKILKGDLLTIEAILHELAKINIENRKDELILLIKELQNERICIRKL
;
A
#
# COMPACT_ATOMS: atom_id res chain seq x y z
N MET A 1 1.35 10.22 -18.23
CA MET A 1 2.29 10.83 -17.26
C MET A 1 3.58 10.05 -17.27
N TRP A 2 4.70 10.67 -16.89
CA TRP A 2 6.04 10.07 -16.93
C TRP A 2 6.12 8.67 -16.29
N TYR A 3 5.40 8.47 -15.19
CA TYR A 3 5.40 7.21 -14.45
C TYR A 3 4.59 6.10 -15.15
N ASP A 4 3.58 6.42 -15.97
CA ASP A 4 2.76 5.41 -16.65
C ASP A 4 3.65 4.52 -17.53
N THR A 5 4.54 5.13 -18.33
CA THR A 5 5.47 4.39 -19.21
C THR A 5 6.45 3.51 -18.41
N LEU A 6 6.91 3.98 -17.25
CA LEU A 6 7.87 3.24 -16.44
C LEU A 6 7.20 2.07 -15.70
N LEU A 7 5.99 2.27 -15.18
CA LEU A 7 5.17 1.24 -14.55
C LEU A 7 4.75 0.17 -15.55
N GLU A 8 4.32 0.58 -16.75
CA GLU A 8 4.02 -0.33 -17.87
C GLU A 8 5.21 -1.23 -18.19
N TYR A 9 6.41 -0.65 -18.33
CA TYR A 9 7.64 -1.40 -18.56
C TYR A 9 8.00 -2.35 -17.42
N LEU A 10 7.82 -1.94 -16.16
CA LEU A 10 8.00 -2.81 -14.99
C LEU A 10 7.02 -3.99 -15.03
N GLY A 11 5.76 -3.76 -15.39
CA GLY A 11 4.76 -4.81 -15.57
C GLY A 11 5.16 -5.82 -16.64
N GLU A 12 5.63 -5.37 -17.80
CA GLU A 12 6.15 -6.24 -18.86
C GLU A 12 7.38 -7.05 -18.44
N ARG A 13 8.24 -6.47 -17.60
CA ARG A 13 9.44 -7.12 -17.08
C ARG A 13 9.10 -8.21 -16.05
N ILE A 14 8.14 -7.94 -15.16
CA ILE A 14 7.72 -8.89 -14.11
C ILE A 14 6.89 -10.04 -14.72
N CYS A 15 5.90 -9.72 -15.53
CA CYS A 15 5.03 -10.70 -16.19
C CYS A 15 5.52 -11.05 -17.59
N SER A 16 6.73 -11.61 -17.69
CA SER A 16 7.41 -11.79 -18.98
C SER A 16 6.64 -12.67 -19.99
N SER A 17 5.83 -13.63 -19.53
CA SER A 17 4.98 -14.46 -20.41
C SER A 17 3.69 -13.78 -20.86
N ASN A 18 3.29 -12.66 -20.24
CA ASN A 18 2.00 -12.01 -20.48
C ASN A 18 2.13 -10.48 -20.52
N LYS A 19 3.18 -10.01 -21.20
CA LYS A 19 3.62 -8.61 -21.21
C LYS A 19 2.50 -7.63 -21.54
N GLU A 20 1.78 -7.89 -22.63
CA GLU A 20 0.71 -6.99 -23.09
C GLU A 20 -0.41 -6.86 -22.05
N LYS A 21 -0.84 -7.96 -21.44
CA LYS A 21 -1.86 -7.91 -20.41
C LYS A 21 -1.38 -7.25 -19.12
N ALA A 22 -0.14 -7.48 -18.72
CA ALA A 22 0.44 -6.83 -17.54
C ALA A 22 0.53 -5.31 -17.73
N ARG A 23 0.95 -4.88 -18.92
CA ARG A 23 0.91 -3.47 -19.33
C ARG A 23 -0.51 -2.90 -19.23
N LEU A 24 -1.49 -3.53 -19.88
CA LEU A 24 -2.87 -3.06 -19.85
C LEU A 24 -3.47 -3.05 -18.45
N PHE A 25 -3.13 -4.04 -17.62
CA PHE A 25 -3.58 -4.14 -16.23
C PHE A 25 -3.08 -2.96 -15.41
N ILE A 26 -1.78 -2.66 -15.44
CA ILE A 26 -1.23 -1.58 -14.63
C ILE A 26 -1.71 -0.20 -15.12
N SER A 27 -1.86 -0.01 -16.44
CA SER A 27 -2.46 1.22 -16.99
C SER A 27 -3.91 1.40 -16.52
N GLN A 28 -4.72 0.33 -16.54
CA GLN A 28 -6.11 0.38 -16.07
C GLN A 28 -6.17 0.66 -14.56
N LEU A 29 -5.29 0.05 -13.77
CA LEU A 29 -5.23 0.25 -12.33
C LEU A 29 -4.93 1.71 -11.96
N PHE A 30 -3.92 2.31 -12.59
CA PHE A 30 -3.58 3.72 -12.37
C PHE A 30 -4.62 4.69 -12.94
N LYS A 31 -5.32 4.30 -14.02
CA LYS A 31 -6.47 5.05 -14.51
C LYS A 31 -7.59 5.09 -13.47
N LEU A 32 -7.95 3.95 -12.89
CA LEU A 32 -8.96 3.86 -11.84
C LEU A 32 -8.61 4.71 -10.60
N LEU A 33 -7.33 4.74 -10.22
CA LEU A 33 -6.86 5.63 -9.15
C LEU A 33 -7.06 7.11 -9.49
N LYS A 34 -6.67 7.55 -10.69
CA LYS A 34 -6.82 8.95 -11.13
C LYS A 34 -8.28 9.41 -11.21
N GLU A 35 -9.19 8.51 -11.57
CA GLU A 35 -10.62 8.77 -11.68
C GLU A 35 -11.33 8.80 -10.31
N ASN A 36 -10.67 8.33 -9.25
CA ASN A 36 -11.21 8.38 -7.90
C ASN A 36 -10.99 9.78 -7.29
N THR A 37 -12.07 10.34 -6.73
CA THR A 37 -12.08 11.70 -6.17
C THR A 37 -11.14 11.90 -4.99
N ASP A 38 -10.80 10.83 -4.28
CA ASP A 38 -9.99 10.87 -3.07
C ASP A 38 -8.49 10.90 -3.42
N PHE A 39 -8.10 10.32 -4.57
CA PHE A 39 -6.70 10.30 -5.05
C PHE A 39 -6.38 11.46 -6.01
N GLY A 40 -7.31 11.82 -6.88
CA GLY A 40 -7.12 12.87 -7.89
C GLY A 40 -6.07 12.55 -8.97
N GLU A 41 -5.79 13.53 -9.83
CA GLU A 41 -4.93 13.34 -11.02
C GLU A 41 -3.41 13.34 -10.72
N ASN A 42 -3.00 13.94 -9.59
CA ASN A 42 -1.61 14.12 -9.22
C ASN A 42 -1.29 13.42 -7.91
N PHE A 43 -0.70 12.23 -8.02
CA PHE A 43 -0.22 11.51 -6.84
C PHE A 43 0.95 12.22 -6.15
N GLU A 44 1.09 12.00 -4.85
CA GLU A 44 2.27 12.43 -4.08
C GLU A 44 3.54 11.66 -4.54
N PRO A 45 4.73 12.30 -4.51
CA PRO A 45 5.97 11.68 -4.96
C PRO A 45 6.32 10.42 -4.18
N GLU A 46 6.09 10.41 -2.87
CA GLU A 46 6.33 9.28 -1.99
C GLU A 46 5.50 8.07 -2.44
N PHE A 47 4.23 8.29 -2.78
CA PHE A 47 3.38 7.21 -3.30
C PHE A 47 3.96 6.62 -4.59
N ILE A 48 4.24 7.46 -5.60
CA ILE A 48 4.70 6.97 -6.90
C ILE A 48 6.08 6.33 -6.84
N PHE A 49 7.04 6.98 -6.17
CA PHE A 49 8.37 6.41 -6.04
C PHE A 49 8.37 5.15 -5.19
N GLY A 50 7.53 5.09 -4.15
CA GLY A 50 7.37 3.91 -3.32
C GLY A 50 6.92 2.70 -4.13
N VAL A 51 5.81 2.85 -4.87
CA VAL A 51 5.29 1.78 -5.74
C VAL A 51 6.32 1.37 -6.80
N MET A 52 6.95 2.34 -7.48
CA MET A 52 7.92 2.05 -8.52
C MET A 52 9.16 1.33 -7.99
N VAL A 53 9.73 1.77 -6.86
CA VAL A 53 10.90 1.13 -6.24
C VAL A 53 10.54 -0.28 -5.79
N ALA A 54 9.37 -0.48 -5.19
CA ALA A 54 8.91 -1.80 -4.78
C ALA A 54 8.73 -2.77 -5.96
N LEU A 55 8.15 -2.30 -7.06
CA LEU A 55 8.02 -3.10 -8.30
C LEU A 55 9.38 -3.37 -8.95
N TYR A 56 10.30 -2.39 -8.91
CA TYR A 56 11.65 -2.56 -9.41
C TYR A 56 12.42 -3.63 -8.62
N ASP A 57 12.43 -3.52 -7.29
CA ASP A 57 13.02 -4.51 -6.39
C ASP A 57 12.37 -5.89 -6.59
N TYR A 58 11.04 -5.94 -6.75
CA TYR A 58 10.33 -7.18 -7.06
C TYR A 58 10.81 -7.80 -8.38
N SER A 59 10.95 -6.99 -9.43
CA SER A 59 11.40 -7.43 -10.76
C SER A 59 12.85 -7.92 -10.77
N THR A 60 13.72 -7.35 -9.93
CA THR A 60 15.13 -7.74 -9.84
C THR A 60 15.28 -9.03 -9.04
N ASN A 61 14.52 -9.18 -7.95
CA ASN A 61 14.51 -10.39 -7.13
C ASN A 61 13.87 -11.60 -7.84
N HIS A 62 12.91 -11.36 -8.72
CA HIS A 62 12.18 -12.40 -9.48
C HIS A 62 12.60 -12.49 -10.95
N GLY A 63 13.75 -11.93 -11.35
CA GLY A 63 14.11 -11.73 -12.76
C GLY A 63 14.16 -12.97 -13.66
N ASN A 64 14.16 -14.18 -13.09
CA ASN A 64 14.09 -15.47 -13.81
C ASN A 64 12.79 -16.25 -13.57
N GLN A 65 11.91 -15.75 -12.72
CA GLN A 65 10.65 -16.41 -12.38
C GLN A 65 9.53 -15.79 -13.21
N ASN A 66 8.72 -16.64 -13.81
CA ASN A 66 7.58 -16.18 -14.57
C ASN A 66 6.39 -15.96 -13.62
N VAL A 67 6.31 -14.76 -13.05
CA VAL A 67 5.22 -14.34 -12.16
C VAL A 67 3.92 -14.31 -12.96
N SER A 68 2.86 -14.90 -12.40
CA SER A 68 1.55 -14.90 -13.07
C SER A 68 0.92 -13.52 -13.05
N LEU A 69 0.03 -13.24 -14.00
CA LEU A 69 -0.67 -11.96 -14.07
C LEU A 69 -1.55 -11.72 -12.83
N ASP A 70 -2.16 -12.77 -12.29
CA ASP A 70 -2.99 -12.66 -11.08
C ASP A 70 -2.14 -12.37 -9.84
N GLU A 71 -0.97 -13.01 -9.68
CA GLU A 71 -0.03 -12.73 -8.60
C GLU A 71 0.51 -11.29 -8.67
N PHE A 72 0.98 -10.88 -9.85
CA PHE A 72 1.42 -9.50 -10.09
C PHE A 72 0.31 -8.48 -9.83
N GLY A 73 -0.92 -8.77 -10.26
CA GLY A 73 -2.04 -7.86 -10.09
C GLY A 73 -2.44 -7.69 -8.62
N LYS A 74 -2.48 -8.79 -7.85
CA LYS A 74 -2.73 -8.77 -6.40
C LYS A 74 -1.64 -7.96 -5.68
N TYR A 75 -0.37 -8.18 -6.04
CA TYR A 75 0.75 -7.45 -5.47
C TYR A 75 0.69 -5.94 -5.78
N CYS A 76 0.37 -5.56 -7.03
CA CYS A 76 0.18 -4.15 -7.42
C CYS A 76 -0.89 -3.45 -6.59
N ILE A 77 -2.06 -4.09 -6.40
CA ILE A 77 -3.15 -3.52 -5.61
C ILE A 77 -2.71 -3.36 -4.14
N GLY A 78 -2.04 -4.36 -3.58
CA GLY A 78 -1.46 -4.26 -2.25
C GLY A 78 -0.44 -3.12 -2.14
N LEU A 79 0.42 -2.90 -3.14
CA LEU A 79 1.41 -1.81 -3.13
C LEU A 79 0.75 -0.45 -3.11
N ILE A 80 -0.30 -0.28 -3.93
CA ILE A 80 -1.09 0.95 -3.94
C ILE A 80 -1.67 1.20 -2.55
N MET A 81 -2.35 0.22 -1.94
CA MET A 81 -2.94 0.40 -0.61
C MET A 81 -1.90 0.81 0.43
N VAL A 82 -0.77 0.09 0.47
CA VAL A 82 0.31 0.36 1.40
C VAL A 82 0.85 1.77 1.20
N PHE A 83 1.27 2.13 -0.01
CA PHE A 83 1.89 3.43 -0.26
C PHE A 83 0.92 4.60 -0.15
N SER A 84 -0.38 4.40 -0.43
CA SER A 84 -1.41 5.43 -0.19
C SER A 84 -1.56 5.71 1.30
N LYS A 85 -1.56 4.67 2.14
CA LYS A 85 -1.64 4.81 3.60
C LYS A 85 -0.45 5.56 4.19
N ILE A 86 0.73 5.48 3.57
CA ILE A 86 1.95 6.12 4.07
C ILE A 86 2.06 7.57 3.61
N SER A 87 1.61 7.86 2.39
CA SER A 87 1.65 9.20 1.82
C SER A 87 0.61 10.13 2.47
N GLU A 88 -0.51 9.60 2.94
CA GLU A 88 -1.53 10.39 3.63
C GLU A 88 -1.47 10.23 5.15
N GLU A 89 -1.51 11.34 5.88
CA GLU A 89 -1.22 11.29 7.31
C GLU A 89 -2.24 10.50 8.14
N LEU A 90 -3.54 10.42 7.82
CA LEU A 90 -4.52 9.89 8.79
C LEU A 90 -5.84 9.21 8.30
N SER A 91 -6.04 8.83 7.02
CA SER A 91 -7.42 8.48 6.57
C SER A 91 -7.63 7.36 5.56
N VAL A 92 -6.60 6.62 5.14
CA VAL A 92 -6.76 5.59 4.10
C VAL A 92 -6.95 4.19 4.70
N TYR A 93 -8.01 3.49 4.27
CA TYR A 93 -8.36 2.13 4.70
C TYR A 93 -8.52 1.20 3.49
N CYS A 94 -8.44 -0.12 3.70
CA CYS A 94 -8.66 -1.09 2.62
C CYS A 94 -10.06 -0.93 1.97
N SER A 95 -11.05 -0.48 2.74
CA SER A 95 -12.40 -0.19 2.23
C SER A 95 -12.42 0.84 1.11
N ASP A 96 -11.47 1.77 1.10
CA ASP A 96 -11.43 2.86 0.14
C ASP A 96 -11.03 2.37 -1.26
N PHE A 97 -10.53 1.13 -1.35
CA PHE A 97 -10.10 0.49 -2.60
C PHE A 97 -11.10 -0.55 -3.13
N ILE A 98 -12.27 -0.70 -2.52
CA ILE A 98 -13.30 -1.64 -2.97
C ILE A 98 -13.71 -1.39 -4.44
N TYR A 99 -13.68 -0.13 -4.88
CA TYR A 99 -14.03 0.23 -6.25
C TYR A 99 -13.10 -0.44 -7.29
N ILE A 100 -11.83 -0.69 -6.95
CA ILE A 100 -10.89 -1.43 -7.80
C ILE A 100 -11.39 -2.86 -8.05
N LEU A 101 -11.92 -3.51 -7.01
CA LEU A 101 -12.52 -4.85 -7.11
C LEU A 101 -13.94 -4.84 -7.70
N SER A 102 -14.44 -3.67 -8.10
CA SER A 102 -15.71 -3.53 -8.81
C SER A 102 -15.50 -3.36 -10.33
N ASP A 103 -14.26 -3.11 -10.78
CA ASP A 103 -13.89 -3.08 -12.19
C ASP A 103 -13.84 -4.51 -12.78
N LYS A 104 -14.59 -4.73 -13.86
CA LYS A 104 -14.73 -6.05 -14.49
C LYS A 104 -13.42 -6.56 -15.07
N THR A 105 -12.61 -5.67 -15.64
CA THR A 105 -11.33 -5.99 -16.27
C THR A 105 -10.34 -6.44 -15.21
N ILE A 106 -10.23 -5.69 -14.11
CA ILE A 106 -9.38 -6.03 -12.97
C ILE A 106 -9.80 -7.38 -12.38
N VAL A 107 -11.08 -7.56 -12.03
CA VAL A 107 -11.58 -8.81 -11.42
C VAL A 107 -11.33 -10.03 -12.32
N GLN A 108 -11.46 -9.87 -13.63
CA GLN A 108 -11.23 -10.96 -14.59
C GLN A 108 -9.75 -11.40 -14.61
N GLU A 109 -8.82 -10.46 -14.63
CA GLU A 109 -7.39 -10.79 -14.70
C GLU A 109 -6.83 -11.28 -13.36
N LEU A 110 -7.39 -10.81 -12.23
CA LEU A 110 -7.01 -11.30 -10.89
C LEU A 110 -7.51 -12.72 -10.57
N LYS A 111 -8.50 -13.23 -11.30
CA LYS A 111 -9.15 -14.55 -11.06
C LYS A 111 -9.73 -14.75 -9.64
N ILE A 112 -10.10 -13.66 -8.96
CA ILE A 112 -10.52 -13.66 -7.54
C ILE A 112 -11.98 -14.09 -7.29
N LYS A 113 -12.72 -14.52 -8.31
CA LYS A 113 -14.16 -14.85 -8.18
C LYS A 113 -14.39 -15.99 -7.18
N GLU A 114 -13.55 -17.01 -7.22
CA GLU A 114 -13.64 -18.16 -6.32
C GLU A 114 -13.24 -17.78 -4.89
N GLU A 115 -12.16 -17.01 -4.72
CA GLU A 115 -11.72 -16.47 -3.42
C GLU A 115 -12.82 -15.65 -2.75
N LEU A 116 -13.46 -14.74 -3.49
CA LEU A 116 -14.61 -13.96 -3.00
C LEU A 116 -15.80 -14.85 -2.63
N ALA A 117 -16.10 -15.89 -3.42
CA ALA A 117 -17.19 -16.81 -3.12
C ALA A 117 -16.93 -17.59 -1.82
N ASN A 118 -15.69 -18.02 -1.60
CA ASN A 118 -15.27 -18.73 -0.39
C ASN A 118 -15.38 -17.83 0.84
N ILE A 119 -14.90 -16.59 0.78
CA ILE A 119 -15.01 -15.64 1.91
C ILE A 119 -16.48 -15.36 2.25
N ARG A 120 -17.35 -15.17 1.24
CA ARG A 120 -18.80 -14.98 1.46
C ARG A 120 -19.43 -16.19 2.13
N LYS A 121 -19.06 -17.40 1.69
CA LYS A 121 -19.52 -18.65 2.29
C LYS A 121 -19.09 -18.74 3.76
N ASP A 122 -17.86 -18.36 4.09
CA ASP A 122 -17.37 -18.35 5.48
C ASP A 122 -18.18 -17.41 6.38
N TYR A 123 -18.64 -16.25 5.87
CA TYR A 123 -19.54 -15.35 6.60
C TYR A 123 -20.93 -15.96 6.81
N LEU A 124 -21.49 -16.61 5.78
CA LEU A 124 -22.77 -17.29 5.89
C LEU A 124 -22.72 -18.48 6.87
N GLU A 125 -21.59 -19.18 6.91
CA GLU A 125 -21.33 -20.34 7.78
C GLU A 125 -20.78 -19.97 9.17
N LYS A 126 -20.65 -18.67 9.50
CA LYS A 126 -20.12 -18.18 10.79
C LYS A 126 -18.69 -18.60 11.10
N LYS A 127 -17.91 -18.97 10.07
CA LYS A 127 -16.44 -19.16 10.17
C LYS A 127 -15.72 -17.82 10.25
N ARG A 128 -16.31 -16.78 9.68
CA ARG A 128 -15.91 -15.38 9.83
C ARG A 128 -17.04 -14.62 10.50
N ILE A 129 -16.69 -13.71 11.42
CA ILE A 129 -17.64 -12.94 12.19
C ILE A 129 -17.26 -11.46 12.06
N ASN A 130 -18.25 -10.63 11.73
CA ASN A 130 -18.12 -9.18 11.77
C ASN A 130 -19.24 -8.61 12.65
N PRO A 131 -18.95 -7.68 13.58
CA PRO A 131 -19.96 -7.10 14.47
C PRO A 131 -21.15 -6.48 13.75
N ASP A 132 -20.95 -5.99 12.53
CA ASP A 132 -21.94 -5.27 11.75
C ASP A 132 -22.81 -6.20 10.88
N VAL A 133 -22.51 -7.51 10.85
CA VAL A 133 -23.26 -8.50 10.06
C VAL A 133 -23.63 -9.70 10.91
N THR A 134 -24.93 -9.90 11.11
CA THR A 134 -25.45 -11.13 11.74
C THR A 134 -25.40 -12.26 10.71
N PRO A 135 -24.71 -13.39 10.98
CA PRO A 135 -24.66 -14.54 10.07
C PRO A 135 -26.05 -15.07 9.75
N PHE A 136 -26.28 -15.51 8.50
CA PHE A 136 -27.59 -15.98 8.05
C PHE A 136 -28.14 -17.14 8.90
N ILE A 137 -27.26 -18.01 9.40
CA ILE A 137 -27.61 -19.15 10.28
C ILE A 137 -28.27 -18.70 11.60
N ASP A 138 -27.95 -17.50 12.08
CA ASP A 138 -28.46 -16.98 13.35
C ASP A 138 -29.74 -16.15 13.20
N GLN A 139 -30.20 -15.91 11.96
CA GLN A 139 -31.35 -15.05 11.70
C GLN A 139 -32.63 -15.90 11.60
N LYS A 140 -33.51 -15.76 12.60
CA LYS A 140 -34.78 -16.51 12.66
C LYS A 140 -35.92 -15.89 11.84
N ASP A 141 -35.81 -14.61 11.48
CA ASP A 141 -36.77 -13.89 10.63
C ASP A 141 -36.03 -12.78 9.88
N VAL A 142 -35.94 -12.85 8.55
CA VAL A 142 -35.20 -11.87 7.75
C VAL A 142 -36.17 -10.98 6.97
N GLU A 143 -36.43 -9.77 7.47
CA GLU A 143 -37.23 -8.77 6.73
C GLU A 143 -36.56 -8.34 5.41
N ASN A 144 -35.23 -8.46 5.28
CA ASN A 144 -34.53 -8.11 4.03
C ASN A 144 -33.21 -8.90 3.80
N PRO A 145 -33.29 -10.13 3.26
CA PRO A 145 -32.10 -10.95 3.01
C PRO A 145 -31.15 -10.34 1.98
N PHE A 146 -31.65 -9.53 1.06
CA PHE A 146 -30.85 -8.93 -0.01
C PHE A 146 -29.82 -7.92 0.51
N GLU A 147 -30.18 -7.10 1.50
CA GLU A 147 -29.24 -6.14 2.10
C GLU A 147 -28.10 -6.85 2.85
N ILE A 148 -28.39 -7.97 3.52
CA ILE A 148 -27.36 -8.78 4.20
C ILE A 148 -26.41 -9.41 3.18
N TYR A 149 -26.92 -9.98 2.09
CA TYR A 149 -26.08 -10.51 1.02
C TYR A 149 -25.18 -9.45 0.40
N LYS A 150 -25.70 -8.22 0.23
CA LYS A 150 -24.93 -7.07 -0.25
C LYS A 150 -23.82 -6.69 0.73
N GLN A 151 -24.13 -6.58 2.02
CA GLN A 151 -23.15 -6.27 3.08
C GLN A 151 -22.04 -7.34 3.16
N ILE A 152 -22.40 -8.63 3.13
CA ILE A 152 -21.44 -9.74 3.08
C ILE A 152 -20.56 -9.64 1.81
N GLY A 153 -21.16 -9.24 0.69
CA GLY A 153 -20.46 -9.01 -0.56
C GLY A 153 -19.35 -7.96 -0.46
N GLU A 154 -19.62 -6.86 0.24
CA GLU A 154 -18.66 -5.77 0.48
C GLU A 154 -17.59 -6.16 1.51
N LEU A 155 -17.99 -6.81 2.62
CA LEU A 155 -17.04 -7.35 3.60
C LEU A 155 -16.07 -8.35 2.98
N ALA A 156 -16.55 -9.22 2.08
CA ALA A 156 -15.70 -10.17 1.39
C ALA A 156 -14.64 -9.50 0.52
N LYS A 157 -14.96 -8.35 -0.10
CA LYS A 157 -13.98 -7.55 -0.84
C LYS A 157 -12.97 -6.91 0.10
N ILE A 158 -13.42 -6.36 1.23
CA ILE A 158 -12.53 -5.76 2.24
C ILE A 158 -11.54 -6.80 2.78
N ASP A 159 -12.02 -7.99 3.16
CA ASP A 159 -11.18 -9.07 3.66
C ASP A 159 -10.17 -9.56 2.61
N LEU A 160 -10.55 -9.56 1.33
CA LEU A 160 -9.64 -9.91 0.25
C LEU A 160 -8.57 -8.83 0.05
N LEU A 161 -8.95 -7.54 0.12
CA LEU A 161 -8.00 -6.42 0.06
C LEU A 161 -7.02 -6.46 1.23
N LYS A 162 -7.49 -6.75 2.46
CA LYS A 162 -6.61 -6.98 3.62
C LYS A 162 -5.61 -8.10 3.37
N GLN A 163 -6.02 -9.18 2.71
CA GLN A 163 -5.09 -10.27 2.35
C GLN A 163 -4.03 -9.79 1.34
N PHE A 164 -4.41 -9.00 0.34
CA PHE A 164 -3.44 -8.44 -0.62
C PHE A 164 -2.46 -7.49 0.06
N GLU A 165 -2.96 -6.61 0.92
CA GLU A 165 -2.12 -5.71 1.70
C GLU A 165 -1.12 -6.48 2.57
N SER A 166 -1.61 -7.43 3.35
CA SER A 166 -0.78 -8.22 4.28
C SER A 166 0.30 -9.01 3.54
N HIS A 167 -0.07 -9.60 2.40
CA HIS A 167 0.87 -10.27 1.52
C HIS A 167 1.92 -9.29 0.95
N THR A 168 1.49 -8.13 0.46
CA THR A 168 2.42 -7.12 -0.06
C THR A 168 3.37 -6.61 1.03
N LEU A 169 2.85 -6.31 2.22
CA LEU A 169 3.69 -5.90 3.34
C LEU A 169 4.71 -6.98 3.69
N ALA A 170 4.33 -8.27 3.63
CA ALA A 170 5.27 -9.37 3.80
C ALA A 170 6.38 -9.37 2.74
N CYS A 171 6.03 -9.16 1.47
CA CYS A 171 6.99 -9.02 0.37
C CYS A 171 7.92 -7.80 0.54
N LEU A 172 7.43 -6.70 1.13
CA LEU A 172 8.21 -5.51 1.48
C LEU A 172 9.00 -5.66 2.78
N ASN A 173 8.97 -6.83 3.44
CA ASN A 173 9.53 -7.05 4.77
C ASN A 173 9.00 -6.05 5.82
N PHE A 174 7.77 -5.58 5.67
CA PHE A 174 7.10 -4.58 6.52
C PHE A 174 7.86 -3.25 6.61
N SER A 175 8.72 -2.97 5.64
CA SER A 175 9.49 -1.74 5.55
C SER A 175 9.16 -1.06 4.24
N VAL A 176 8.49 0.08 4.33
CA VAL A 176 8.03 0.87 3.18
C VAL A 176 8.87 2.12 2.98
N LYS A 177 9.96 2.26 3.75
CA LYS A 177 10.86 3.40 3.67
C LYS A 177 11.49 3.48 2.28
N ILE A 178 11.31 4.63 1.63
CA ILE A 178 11.85 4.87 0.30
C ILE A 178 13.29 5.35 0.46
N GLN A 179 14.23 4.52 0.02
CA GLN A 179 15.65 4.87 0.03
C GLN A 179 15.99 5.72 -1.19
N THR A 180 16.65 6.83 -0.92
CA THR A 180 17.08 7.81 -1.92
C THR A 180 17.94 7.19 -3.03
N GLU A 181 18.86 6.33 -2.63
CA GLU A 181 19.80 5.62 -3.47
C GLU A 181 19.07 4.63 -4.39
N LYS A 182 18.02 3.98 -3.87
CA LYS A 182 17.16 3.08 -4.64
C LYS A 182 16.38 3.82 -5.72
N ILE A 183 15.82 4.99 -5.42
CA ILE A 183 15.11 5.81 -6.42
C ILE A 183 16.04 6.11 -7.60
N VAL A 184 17.26 6.58 -7.32
CA VAL A 184 18.21 6.96 -8.37
C VAL A 184 18.71 5.77 -9.15
N SER A 185 19.03 4.66 -8.47
CA SER A 185 19.44 3.42 -9.13
C SER A 185 18.34 2.92 -10.07
N MET A 186 17.10 2.85 -9.57
CA MET A 186 15.92 2.48 -10.35
C MET A 186 15.73 3.40 -11.54
N LEU A 187 15.68 4.73 -11.34
CA LEU A 187 15.46 5.68 -12.43
C LEU A 187 16.57 5.59 -13.49
N ASN A 188 17.83 5.44 -13.08
CA ASN A 188 18.93 5.25 -14.02
C ASN A 188 18.75 3.98 -14.86
N ASP A 189 18.39 2.85 -14.25
CA ASP A 189 18.15 1.62 -14.99
C ASP A 189 16.95 1.77 -15.94
N LEU A 190 15.79 2.18 -15.42
CA LEU A 190 14.55 2.26 -16.18
C LEU A 190 14.64 3.27 -17.33
N LEU A 191 15.13 4.49 -17.07
CA LEU A 191 15.23 5.53 -18.10
C LEU A 191 16.16 5.09 -19.24
N ASN A 192 17.23 4.35 -18.95
CA ASN A 192 18.15 3.87 -19.99
C ASN A 192 17.53 2.81 -20.92
N HIS A 193 16.42 2.20 -20.53
CA HIS A 193 15.66 1.26 -21.37
C HIS A 193 14.53 1.92 -22.17
N MET A 194 14.23 3.20 -21.90
CA MET A 194 13.17 3.93 -22.59
C MET A 194 13.66 4.58 -23.88
N LYS A 195 12.80 4.63 -24.92
CA LYS A 195 13.08 5.36 -26.17
C LYS A 195 12.84 6.86 -26.04
N ASN A 196 11.92 7.27 -25.18
CA ASN A 196 11.46 8.64 -24.97
C ASN A 196 12.07 9.30 -23.72
N GLN A 197 13.32 8.95 -23.38
CA GLN A 197 14.01 9.38 -22.15
C GLN A 197 13.90 10.89 -21.89
N LYS A 198 14.11 11.71 -22.92
CA LYS A 198 14.04 13.18 -22.82
C LYS A 198 12.66 13.66 -22.35
N VAL A 199 11.58 13.05 -22.86
CA VAL A 199 10.21 13.41 -22.48
C VAL A 199 9.97 13.03 -21.02
N ILE A 200 10.31 11.78 -20.64
CA ILE A 200 10.12 11.27 -19.28
C ILE A 200 10.92 12.11 -18.27
N VAL A 201 12.20 12.41 -18.55
CA VAL A 201 13.04 13.24 -17.67
C VAL A 201 12.48 14.66 -17.55
N SER A 202 11.92 15.22 -18.64
CA SER A 202 11.33 16.56 -18.63
C SER A 202 10.06 16.60 -17.79
N GLU A 203 9.16 15.65 -17.98
CA GLU A 203 7.93 15.54 -17.20
C GLU A 203 8.21 15.26 -15.72
N LEU A 204 9.14 14.35 -15.41
CA LEU A 204 9.58 14.07 -14.04
C LEU A 204 10.17 15.32 -13.37
N TYR A 205 10.99 16.09 -14.09
CA TYR A 205 11.51 17.37 -13.58
C TYR A 205 10.38 18.35 -13.25
N GLN A 206 9.40 18.52 -14.15
CA GLN A 206 8.26 19.42 -13.91
C GLN A 206 7.40 18.95 -12.73
N TYR A 207 7.19 17.64 -12.61
CA TYR A 207 6.44 17.03 -11.52
C TYR A 207 7.07 17.28 -10.14
N LEU A 208 8.40 17.27 -10.04
CA LEU A 208 9.10 17.50 -8.76
C LEU A 208 9.31 18.97 -8.41
N LEU A 209 9.24 19.91 -9.36
CA LEU A 209 9.47 21.33 -9.11
C LEU A 209 8.64 21.93 -7.95
N PRO A 210 7.36 21.58 -7.74
CA PRO A 210 6.56 22.06 -6.60
C PRO A 210 7.08 21.62 -5.22
N TYR A 211 7.98 20.64 -5.16
CA TYR A 211 8.57 20.10 -3.94
C TYR A 211 9.95 20.70 -3.63
N LYS A 212 10.45 21.59 -4.49
CA LYS A 212 11.73 22.24 -4.30
C LYS A 212 11.78 23.02 -2.98
N GLY A 213 12.82 22.79 -2.17
CA GLY A 213 13.00 23.40 -0.86
C GLY A 213 12.11 22.81 0.25
N LYS A 214 11.33 21.76 -0.04
CA LYS A 214 10.53 21.04 0.96
C LYS A 214 11.23 19.77 1.47
N ASP A 215 12.05 19.16 0.62
CA ASP A 215 12.78 17.94 0.93
C ASP A 215 14.14 17.93 0.23
N ASP A 216 15.21 17.66 0.98
CA ASP A 216 16.59 17.63 0.49
C ASP A 216 16.81 16.55 -0.61
N LEU A 217 16.08 15.43 -0.54
CA LEU A 217 16.08 14.39 -1.57
C LEU A 217 15.55 14.95 -2.89
N PHE A 218 14.37 15.57 -2.85
CA PHE A 218 13.75 16.10 -4.06
C PHE A 218 14.59 17.24 -4.64
N ASP A 219 15.21 18.08 -3.80
CA ASP A 219 16.14 19.10 -4.25
C ASP A 219 17.35 18.50 -4.99
N ALA A 220 17.97 17.46 -4.43
CA ALA A 220 19.08 16.77 -5.07
C ALA A 220 18.67 16.11 -6.40
N LEU A 221 17.48 15.50 -6.45
CA LEU A 221 16.95 14.86 -7.64
C LEU A 221 16.59 15.89 -8.74
N ILE A 222 15.96 17.01 -8.38
CA ILE A 222 15.65 18.13 -9.29
C ILE A 222 16.93 18.69 -9.92
N LEU A 223 17.99 18.88 -9.13
CA LEU A 223 19.29 19.33 -9.62
C LEU A 223 19.90 18.34 -10.62
N SER A 224 19.84 17.04 -10.30
CA SER A 224 20.32 15.96 -11.16
C SER A 224 19.57 15.92 -12.50
N LEU A 225 18.23 15.93 -12.46
CA LEU A 225 17.37 15.95 -13.65
C LEU A 225 17.63 17.17 -14.52
N LYS A 226 17.80 18.36 -13.93
CA LYS A 226 18.13 19.59 -14.65
C LYS A 226 19.46 19.47 -15.43
N ARG A 227 20.45 18.79 -14.86
CA ARG A 227 21.74 18.55 -15.54
C ARG A 227 21.56 17.59 -16.72
N GLU A 228 20.82 16.51 -16.53
CA GLU A 228 20.54 15.54 -17.60
C GLU A 228 19.73 16.18 -18.74
N LEU A 229 18.71 17.00 -18.44
CA LEU A 229 17.97 17.75 -19.45
C LEU A 229 18.86 18.67 -20.29
N LYS A 230 19.84 19.34 -19.66
CA LYS A 230 20.83 20.15 -20.38
C LYS A 230 21.74 19.32 -21.29
N LYS A 231 22.02 18.06 -20.93
CA LYS A 231 22.79 17.14 -21.79
C LYS A 231 21.95 16.69 -22.98
N LEU A 232 20.71 16.28 -22.73
CA LEU A 232 19.77 15.78 -23.75
C LEU A 232 19.26 16.86 -24.72
N THR A 233 19.44 18.14 -24.40
CA THR A 233 19.06 19.27 -25.27
C THR A 233 20.19 19.73 -26.18
N LYS A 234 21.44 19.30 -25.95
CA LYS A 234 22.56 19.63 -26.85
C LYS A 234 22.50 18.77 -28.11
N THR A 235 22.46 19.44 -29.25
CA THR A 235 22.07 18.98 -30.60
C THR A 235 23.01 17.98 -31.30
N GLN A 236 23.94 17.34 -30.57
CA GLN A 236 24.94 16.41 -31.12
C GLN A 236 25.10 15.13 -30.28
N LEU A 237 24.07 14.75 -29.53
CA LEU A 237 24.13 13.50 -28.78
C LEU A 237 23.60 12.33 -29.64
N PRO A 238 24.33 11.20 -29.72
CA PRO A 238 23.81 10.01 -30.38
C PRO A 238 22.49 9.58 -29.72
N SER A 239 21.64 8.92 -30.49
CA SER A 239 20.29 8.46 -30.11
C SER A 239 20.21 7.53 -28.89
N THR A 240 21.35 7.24 -28.25
CA THR A 240 21.52 6.36 -27.08
C THR A 240 22.37 7.01 -26.00
N SER A 241 22.07 8.26 -25.66
CA SER A 241 22.77 8.97 -24.60
C SER A 241 22.36 8.44 -23.23
N LYS A 242 23.27 7.73 -22.57
CA LYS A 242 23.01 7.09 -21.27
C LYS A 242 22.68 8.14 -20.21
N ILE A 243 21.49 8.04 -19.60
CA ILE A 243 21.09 8.81 -18.43
C ILE A 243 21.92 8.36 -17.23
N ASN A 244 22.47 9.34 -16.51
CA ASN A 244 23.18 9.08 -15.26
C ASN A 244 22.85 10.17 -14.23
N LEU A 245 21.78 9.95 -13.49
CA LEU A 245 21.37 10.75 -12.35
C LEU A 245 22.34 10.52 -11.19
N VAL A 246 22.90 11.60 -10.67
CA VAL A 246 23.82 11.61 -9.53
C VAL A 246 23.39 12.70 -8.55
N LEU A 247 23.09 12.32 -7.32
CA LEU A 247 22.69 13.23 -6.26
C LEU A 247 23.91 13.96 -5.70
N ILE A 248 23.79 15.28 -5.55
CA ILE A 248 24.83 16.12 -4.94
C ILE A 248 24.16 17.07 -3.94
N PRO A 249 24.50 17.02 -2.63
CA PRO A 249 25.45 16.07 -2.01
C PRO A 249 24.93 14.62 -2.04
N VAL A 250 25.84 13.65 -1.89
CA VAL A 250 25.45 12.23 -1.76
C VAL A 250 24.78 12.08 -0.40
N LEU A 251 23.45 11.96 -0.41
CA LEU A 251 22.67 11.62 0.78
C LEU A 251 22.93 10.15 1.10
N LYS A 252 23.20 9.86 2.38
CA LYS A 252 23.22 8.49 2.92
C LYS A 252 22.14 8.41 3.98
N LEU A 253 20.96 7.92 3.62
CA LEU A 253 19.81 7.88 4.52
C LEU A 253 19.35 6.44 4.77
N ASP A 254 20.24 5.62 5.33
CA ASP A 254 19.95 4.22 5.60
C ASP A 254 20.17 3.82 7.06
N HIS A 255 19.06 3.44 7.71
CA HIS A 255 19.07 2.48 8.80
C HIS A 255 17.93 1.48 8.53
N LEU A 256 18.32 0.24 8.22
CA LEU A 256 17.44 -0.92 8.04
C LEU A 256 17.03 -1.49 9.41
N ALA A 257 15.83 -2.05 9.51
CA ALA A 257 15.69 -3.35 10.18
C ALA A 257 14.72 -4.27 9.43
N ARG A 258 15.01 -5.56 9.56
CA ARG A 258 14.38 -6.70 8.88
C ARG A 258 13.21 -7.23 9.71
N TYR A 259 12.17 -7.65 9.00
CA TYR A 259 11.16 -8.70 9.27
C TYR A 259 10.93 -9.18 10.71
N ASN A 260 9.69 -9.01 11.19
CA ASN A 260 9.12 -9.75 12.32
C ASN A 260 7.61 -10.05 12.07
N PRO A 261 7.19 -11.31 11.88
CA PRO A 261 5.78 -11.71 11.69
C PRO A 261 4.82 -11.21 12.77
N GLU A 262 5.32 -11.04 13.99
CA GLU A 262 4.52 -10.60 15.13
C GLU A 262 4.15 -9.11 15.00
N ILE A 263 5.03 -8.30 14.40
CA ILE A 263 4.77 -6.87 14.13
C ILE A 263 3.63 -6.70 13.13
N VAL A 264 3.50 -7.63 12.19
CA VAL A 264 2.41 -7.68 11.19
C VAL A 264 1.07 -7.84 11.86
N ASN A 265 0.96 -8.88 12.70
CA ASN A 265 -0.24 -9.20 13.43
C ASN A 265 -0.63 -8.04 14.37
N ILE A 266 0.36 -7.40 15.00
CA ILE A 266 0.14 -6.19 15.81
C ILE A 266 -0.41 -5.06 14.94
N CYS A 267 0.18 -4.80 13.78
CA CYS A 267 -0.26 -3.75 12.86
C CYS A 267 -1.72 -3.96 12.43
N GLU A 268 -2.10 -5.17 12.01
CA GLU A 268 -3.48 -5.50 11.61
C GLU A 268 -4.48 -5.29 12.77
N LYS A 269 -4.12 -5.69 13.99
CA LYS A 269 -5.00 -5.49 15.16
C LYS A 269 -5.18 -3.99 15.47
N LEU A 270 -4.14 -3.18 15.34
CA LEU A 270 -4.20 -1.74 15.54
C LEU A 270 -5.03 -1.04 14.46
N GLU A 271 -4.87 -1.43 13.19
CA GLU A 271 -5.71 -0.90 12.09
C GLU A 271 -7.19 -1.23 12.27
N ASN A 272 -7.52 -2.45 12.72
CA ASN A 272 -8.89 -2.83 13.01
C ASN A 272 -9.50 -1.97 14.14
N TYR A 273 -8.71 -1.60 15.15
CA TYR A 273 -9.16 -0.66 16.20
C TYR A 273 -9.48 0.72 15.62
N VAL A 274 -8.60 1.26 14.76
CA VAL A 274 -8.79 2.56 14.11
C VAL A 274 -10.05 2.55 13.24
N PHE A 275 -10.23 1.52 12.43
CA PHE A 275 -11.40 1.35 11.55
C PHE A 275 -12.73 1.29 12.31
N LYS A 276 -12.78 0.55 13.43
CA LYS A 276 -13.99 0.49 14.26
C LYS A 276 -14.40 1.87 14.81
N GLY A 277 -13.43 2.73 15.11
CA GLY A 277 -13.70 4.07 15.65
C GLY A 277 -14.06 5.13 14.61
N SER A 278 -13.74 4.93 13.33
CA SER A 278 -14.11 5.84 12.23
C SER A 278 -15.55 5.63 11.74
N ASN A 279 -16.13 4.44 11.89
CA ASN A 279 -17.52 4.10 11.55
C ASN A 279 -18.56 4.59 12.58
N LYS A 280 -18.44 5.84 13.09
CA LYS A 280 -19.41 6.43 14.03
C LYS A 280 -20.74 6.88 13.38
N LYS A 281 -20.91 6.73 12.06
CA LYS A 281 -22.16 7.08 11.35
C LYS A 281 -23.01 5.84 11.10
N GLY A 282 -23.79 5.46 12.11
CA GLY A 282 -24.98 4.65 11.90
C GLY A 282 -25.01 3.31 12.62
N SER A 283 -25.21 3.30 13.92
CA SER A 283 -25.99 2.23 14.57
C SER A 283 -26.41 2.69 15.95
N PHE A 284 -27.73 2.79 16.17
CA PHE A 284 -28.32 3.17 17.45
C PHE A 284 -28.46 1.98 18.42
N PHE A 285 -28.00 0.77 18.06
CA PHE A 285 -28.25 -0.44 18.86
C PHE A 285 -27.09 -1.45 19.00
N SER A 286 -25.87 -1.18 18.52
CA SER A 286 -24.71 -2.01 18.88
C SER A 286 -24.05 -1.52 20.18
N ALA A 287 -23.53 -2.45 20.98
CA ALA A 287 -22.74 -2.11 22.16
C ALA A 287 -21.67 -1.08 21.75
N LYS A 288 -21.64 0.08 22.42
CA LYS A 288 -20.70 1.16 22.12
C LYS A 288 -19.27 0.64 22.31
N ASN A 289 -18.63 0.21 21.23
CA ASN A 289 -17.20 -0.04 21.20
C ASN A 289 -16.53 1.33 21.27
N TYR A 290 -15.95 1.64 22.43
CA TYR A 290 -15.25 2.89 22.63
C TYR A 290 -13.87 2.77 21.99
N CYS A 291 -13.72 3.31 20.79
CA CYS A 291 -12.43 3.53 20.15
C CYS A 291 -12.17 5.03 20.15
N ASN A 292 -11.69 5.57 21.27
CA ASN A 292 -11.55 7.02 21.44
C ASN A 292 -10.19 7.54 20.98
N HIS A 293 -9.18 6.67 20.84
CA HIS A 293 -7.80 7.03 20.53
C HIS A 293 -7.40 6.65 19.10
N THR A 294 -8.34 6.71 18.15
CA THR A 294 -8.08 6.29 16.77
C THR A 294 -6.98 7.10 16.11
N LYS A 295 -6.83 8.38 16.45
CA LYS A 295 -5.80 9.24 15.89
C LYS A 295 -4.41 8.81 16.37
N GLU A 296 -4.23 8.69 17.68
CA GLU A 296 -2.96 8.31 18.30
C GLU A 296 -2.52 6.90 17.91
N VAL A 297 -3.47 5.96 17.83
CA VAL A 297 -3.19 4.60 17.37
C VAL A 297 -2.80 4.59 15.89
N ASN A 298 -3.45 5.41 15.05
CA ASN A 298 -3.08 5.50 13.64
C ASN A 298 -1.68 6.10 13.44
N GLU A 299 -1.28 7.09 14.24
CA GLU A 299 0.11 7.60 14.22
C GLU A 299 1.14 6.51 14.53
N ILE A 300 0.83 5.59 15.45
CA ILE A 300 1.68 4.44 15.76
C ILE A 300 1.72 3.45 14.59
N VAL A 301 0.57 3.14 13.98
CA VAL A 301 0.50 2.31 12.76
C VAL A 301 1.39 2.90 11.66
N GLN A 302 1.32 4.22 11.44
CA GLN A 302 2.16 4.89 10.44
C GLN A 302 3.65 4.77 10.74
N LYS A 303 4.06 4.94 12.01
CA LYS A 303 5.45 4.72 12.42
C LYS A 303 5.90 3.26 12.24
N ILE A 304 5.02 2.28 12.44
CA ILE A 304 5.33 0.86 12.16
C ILE A 304 5.55 0.69 10.66
N LEU A 305 4.60 1.13 9.83
CA LEU A 305 4.66 0.98 8.38
C LEU A 305 5.91 1.65 7.81
N LYS A 306 6.20 2.90 8.21
CA LYS A 306 7.40 3.67 7.81
C LYS A 306 8.72 3.04 8.25
N GLY A 307 8.68 2.03 9.13
CA GLY A 307 9.86 1.36 9.66
C GLY A 307 10.54 2.12 10.81
N ASP A 308 9.85 3.05 11.45
CA ASP A 308 10.34 3.77 12.64
C ASP A 308 10.16 2.91 13.92
N LEU A 309 9.18 2.01 13.94
CA LEU A 309 8.90 1.09 15.05
C LEU A 309 9.09 -0.36 14.61
N LEU A 310 10.28 -0.89 14.86
CA LEU A 310 10.75 -2.18 14.33
C LEU A 310 10.77 -3.32 15.37
N THR A 311 10.27 -3.08 16.59
CA THR A 311 10.22 -4.08 17.66
C THR A 311 8.91 -3.99 18.42
N ILE A 312 8.45 -5.12 18.96
CA ILE A 312 7.24 -5.17 19.81
C ILE A 312 7.41 -4.29 21.04
N GLU A 313 8.62 -4.26 21.63
CA GLU A 313 8.95 -3.37 22.74
C GLU A 313 8.73 -1.90 22.40
N ALA A 314 9.19 -1.45 21.23
CA ALA A 314 9.02 -0.07 20.79
C ALA A 314 7.54 0.25 20.53
N ILE A 315 6.78 -0.67 19.93
CA ILE A 315 5.35 -0.50 19.67
C ILE A 315 4.57 -0.43 20.99
N LEU A 316 4.78 -1.37 21.90
CA LEU A 316 4.14 -1.38 23.22
C LEU A 316 4.50 -0.13 24.03
N HIS A 317 5.73 0.36 23.89
CA HIS A 317 6.16 1.60 24.55
C HIS A 317 5.41 2.82 24.01
N GLU A 318 5.24 2.96 22.70
CA GLU A 318 4.42 4.05 22.12
C GLU A 318 2.95 3.92 22.53
N LEU A 319 2.38 2.71 22.52
CA LEU A 319 1.00 2.48 22.96
C LEU A 319 0.78 2.84 24.44
N ALA A 320 1.78 2.59 25.30
CA ALA A 320 1.72 2.93 26.72
C ALA A 320 1.75 4.46 26.98
N LYS A 321 2.14 5.28 26.00
CA LYS A 321 2.10 6.75 26.11
C LYS A 321 0.69 7.31 25.93
N ILE A 322 -0.24 6.53 25.37
CA ILE A 322 -1.62 6.96 25.16
C ILE A 322 -2.33 7.00 26.52
N ASN A 323 -2.83 8.18 26.91
CA ASN A 323 -3.57 8.35 28.16
C ASN A 323 -5.03 7.87 28.00
N ILE A 324 -5.28 6.60 28.34
CA ILE A 324 -6.60 6.00 28.20
C ILE A 324 -7.42 6.22 29.49
N GLU A 325 -8.23 7.28 29.50
CA GLU A 325 -9.10 7.62 30.64
C GLU A 325 -10.33 6.70 30.74
N ASN A 326 -10.87 6.29 29.59
CA ASN A 326 -12.05 5.46 29.52
C ASN A 326 -11.69 3.98 29.66
N ARG A 327 -12.02 3.38 30.82
CA ARG A 327 -11.77 1.95 31.10
C ARG A 327 -12.51 0.97 30.18
N LYS A 328 -13.48 1.44 29.41
CA LYS A 328 -14.23 0.63 28.42
C LYS A 328 -13.63 0.73 27.01
N ASP A 329 -12.53 1.43 26.84
CA ASP A 329 -11.88 1.54 25.53
C ASP A 329 -11.30 0.19 25.08
N GLU A 330 -11.57 -0.21 23.84
CA GLU A 330 -11.08 -1.48 23.29
C GLU A 330 -9.55 -1.53 23.23
N LEU A 331 -8.88 -0.36 23.19
CA LEU A 331 -7.41 -0.29 23.17
C LEU A 331 -6.79 -0.92 24.42
N ILE A 332 -7.46 -0.87 25.56
CA ILE A 332 -6.99 -1.52 26.80
C ILE A 332 -6.94 -3.04 26.63
N LEU A 333 -7.97 -3.62 25.99
CA LEU A 333 -8.03 -5.05 25.74
C LEU A 333 -6.95 -5.45 24.74
N LEU A 334 -6.81 -4.68 23.67
CA LEU A 334 -5.78 -4.91 22.66
C LEU A 334 -4.38 -4.86 23.26
N ILE A 335 -4.04 -3.83 24.04
CA ILE A 335 -2.72 -3.72 24.71
C ILE A 335 -2.47 -4.93 25.61
N LYS A 336 -3.46 -5.39 26.37
CA LYS A 336 -3.32 -6.58 27.23
C LYS A 336 -3.11 -7.86 26.42
N GLU A 337 -3.79 -8.01 25.30
CA GLU A 337 -3.64 -9.14 24.40
C GLU A 337 -2.21 -9.21 23.85
N LEU A 338 -1.70 -8.08 23.33
CA LEU A 338 -0.33 -7.97 22.82
C LEU A 338 0.72 -8.24 23.91
N GLN A 339 0.47 -7.81 25.14
CA GLN A 339 1.33 -8.11 26.29
C GLN A 339 1.30 -9.59 26.71
N ASN A 340 0.16 -10.27 26.54
CA ASN A 340 0.00 -11.69 26.89
C ASN A 340 0.62 -12.62 25.85
N GLU A 341 0.50 -12.30 24.56
CA GLU A 341 1.16 -13.05 23.47
C GLU A 341 2.69 -13.13 23.71
N ARG A 342 3.28 -12.07 24.28
CA ARG A 342 4.69 -12.02 24.71
C ARG A 342 5.06 -13.01 25.82
N ILE A 343 4.15 -13.30 26.75
CA ILE A 343 4.42 -14.16 27.92
C ILE A 343 4.50 -15.64 27.51
N CYS A 344 3.75 -16.04 26.48
CA CYS A 344 3.81 -17.40 25.93
C CYS A 344 5.12 -17.67 25.17
N ILE A 345 5.65 -16.68 24.44
CA ILE A 345 6.84 -16.85 23.60
C ILE A 345 8.14 -16.92 24.43
N ARG A 346 8.22 -16.22 25.57
CA ARG A 346 9.38 -16.29 26.49
C ARG A 346 9.45 -17.58 27.32
N LYS A 347 8.48 -18.48 27.20
CA LYS A 347 8.41 -19.76 27.93
C LYS A 347 8.73 -20.99 27.06
N LEU A 348 8.98 -20.78 25.77
CA LEU A 348 9.55 -21.76 24.83
C LEU A 348 11.05 -21.45 24.66
#